data_AF-A0A0L0T963-F1
#
_entry.id   AF-A0A0L0T963-F1
#
_cell.length_a   1.000
_cell.length_b   1.000
_cell.length_c   1.000
_cell.angle_alpha   90.00
_cell.angle_beta   90.00
_cell.angle_gamma   90.00
#
_symmetry.space_group_name_H-M   'P 1'
#
loop_
_entity.id
_entity.type
_entity.pdbx_description
1 polymer ?
#
loop_
_entity_poly.entity_id
_entity_poly.type
_entity_poly.pdbx_seq_one_letter_code
_entity_poly.pdbx_strand_id
1 'polypeptide(L)' 'MAGVSKHVGDRVVVHVRERHVGAFARHLPLPLQADIEQVAATCDQEVLTVAVPKTRRDQAVRMVINVR' A
#
# COMPACT_ATOMS: atom_id res chain seq x y z
N MET A 1 -8.59 -20.79 17.98
CA MET A 1 -10.02 -20.52 17.73
C MET A 1 -10.14 -19.95 16.31
N ALA A 2 -10.43 -20.81 15.33
CA ALA A 2 -10.47 -20.40 13.92
C ALA A 2 -11.75 -19.60 13.64
N GLY A 3 -11.59 -18.40 13.07
CA GLY A 3 -12.70 -17.51 12.72
C GLY A 3 -13.54 -18.10 11.58
N VAL A 4 -14.80 -18.40 11.89
CA VAL A 4 -15.80 -18.90 10.95
C VAL A 4 -16.42 -17.71 10.21
N SER A 5 -16.22 -17.63 8.89
CA SER A 5 -17.03 -16.78 8.01
C SER A 5 -18.21 -17.61 7.49
N LYS A 6 -19.44 -17.23 7.85
CA LYS A 6 -20.67 -17.91 7.39
C LYS A 6 -21.24 -17.14 6.21
N HIS A 7 -21.22 -17.73 5.01
CA HIS A 7 -22.18 -17.42 3.94
C HIS A 7 -22.87 -18.75 3.57
N VAL A 8 -24.20 -18.75 3.66
CA VAL A 8 -25.06 -19.92 3.44
C VAL A 8 -25.23 -20.12 1.94
N GLY A 9 -24.78 -21.26 1.41
CA GLY A 9 -25.04 -21.62 0.01
C GLY A 9 -24.11 -22.63 -0.66
N ASP A 10 -23.09 -23.17 0.00
CA ASP A 10 -22.45 -24.44 -0.37
C ASP A 10 -21.45 -24.79 0.75
N ARG A 11 -21.65 -25.90 1.48
CA ARG A 11 -20.79 -26.23 2.62
C ARG A 11 -19.53 -26.93 2.14
N VAL A 12 -18.54 -26.15 1.69
CA VAL A 12 -17.18 -26.64 1.49
C VAL A 12 -16.53 -26.87 2.86
N VAL A 13 -16.18 -28.12 3.18
CA VAL A 13 -15.41 -28.44 4.39
C VAL A 13 -13.94 -28.11 4.12
N VAL A 14 -13.47 -27.02 4.70
CA VAL A 14 -12.07 -26.60 4.59
C VAL A 14 -11.24 -27.34 5.64
N HIS A 15 -10.36 -28.24 5.20
CA HIS A 15 -9.44 -28.97 6.11
C HIS A 15 -8.31 -28.08 6.65
N VAL A 16 -7.76 -27.19 5.81
CA VAL A 16 -6.69 -26.24 6.17
C VAL A 16 -6.92 -24.92 5.43
N ARG A 17 -6.67 -23.80 6.10
CA ARG A 17 -6.72 -22.45 5.51
C ARG A 17 -5.40 -21.72 5.79
N GLU A 18 -4.61 -21.51 4.75
CA GLU A 18 -3.33 -20.81 4.84
C GLU A 18 -3.45 -19.32 4.46
N ARG A 19 -4.33 -19.03 3.49
CA ARG A 19 -4.51 -17.67 2.96
C ARG A 19 -5.44 -16.85 3.85
N HIS A 20 -4.93 -15.73 4.36
CA HIS A 20 -5.73 -14.71 5.01
C HIS A 20 -6.49 -13.89 3.96
N VAL A 21 -7.81 -13.83 4.12
CA VAL A 21 -8.69 -12.92 3.37
C VAL A 21 -9.69 -12.32 4.34
N GLY A 22 -10.10 -11.07 4.07
CA GLY A 22 -11.02 -10.30 4.89
C GLY A 22 -10.93 -8.82 4.53
N ALA A 23 -11.83 -8.02 5.11
CA ALA A 23 -11.75 -6.57 5.01
C ALA A 23 -10.47 -6.06 5.69
N PHE A 24 -9.82 -5.05 5.09
CA PHE A 24 -8.66 -4.41 5.66
C PHE A 24 -8.66 -2.91 5.39
N ALA A 25 -8.03 -2.15 6.29
CA ALA A 25 -7.76 -0.73 6.14
C ALA A 25 -6.31 -0.47 6.57
N ARG A 26 -5.59 0.38 5.83
CA ARG A 26 -4.19 0.72 6.09
C ARG A 26 -4.00 2.22 5.98
N HIS A 27 -3.20 2.78 6.87
CA HIS A 27 -2.83 4.19 6.89
C HIS A 27 -1.31 4.28 6.80
N LEU A 28 -0.83 5.19 5.95
CA LEU A 28 0.59 5.45 5.72
C LEU A 28 0.81 6.96 5.84
N PRO A 29 1.71 7.43 6.73
CA PRO A 29 2.04 8.85 6.79
C PRO A 29 2.77 9.26 5.51
N LEU A 30 2.35 10.37 4.91
CA LEU A 30 2.99 10.91 3.73
C LEU A 30 4.08 11.91 4.12
N PRO A 31 5.18 12.00 3.34
CA PRO A 31 6.17 13.05 3.55
C PRO A 31 5.56 14.42 3.26
N LEU A 32 6.09 15.46 3.90
CA LEU A 32 5.62 16.86 3.74
C LEU A 32 5.54 17.31 2.27
N GLN A 33 6.44 16.80 1.44
CA GLN A 33 6.55 17.14 0.03
C GLN A 33 5.71 16.25 -0.88
N ALA A 34 4.69 15.54 -0.37
CA ALA A 34 3.77 14.79 -1.21
C ALA A 34 2.84 15.74 -1.98
N ASP A 35 2.67 15.50 -3.28
CA ASP A 35 1.71 16.21 -4.12
C ASP A 35 0.41 15.38 -4.17
N ILE A 36 -0.56 15.77 -3.34
CA ILE A 36 -1.82 15.04 -3.15
C ILE A 36 -2.73 15.14 -4.38
N GLU A 37 -2.66 16.26 -5.09
CA GLU A 37 -3.49 16.52 -6.27
C GLU A 37 -3.13 15.63 -7.47
N GLN A 38 -1.92 15.06 -7.45
CA GLN A 38 -1.37 14.22 -8.52
C GLN A 38 -1.27 12.73 -8.12
N VAL A 39 -1.97 12.31 -7.07
CA VAL A 39 -1.99 10.90 -6.66
C VAL A 39 -2.70 10.07 -7.73
N ALA A 40 -2.07 8.96 -8.11
CA ALA A 40 -2.63 8.02 -9.08
C ALA A 40 -2.57 6.59 -8.52
N ALA A 41 -3.49 5.74 -8.98
CA ALA A 41 -3.51 4.34 -8.60
C ALA A 41 -3.75 3.44 -9.81
N THR A 42 -3.09 2.28 -9.82
CA THR A 42 -3.31 1.20 -10.78
C THR A 42 -3.49 -0.12 -10.03
N CYS A 43 -4.33 -0.99 -10.56
CA CYS A 43 -4.46 -2.36 -10.08
C CYS A 43 -4.14 -3.28 -11.25
N ASP A 44 -3.01 -3.97 -11.16
CA ASP A 44 -2.56 -4.90 -12.20
C ASP A 44 -1.97 -6.14 -11.52
N GLN A 45 -2.23 -7.31 -12.11
CA GLN A 45 -1.78 -8.60 -11.58
C GLN A 45 -2.04 -8.78 -10.07
N GLU A 46 -3.24 -8.38 -9.61
CA GLU A 46 -3.69 -8.44 -8.21
C GLU A 46 -2.92 -7.52 -7.23
N VAL A 47 -2.07 -6.62 -7.74
CA VAL A 47 -1.31 -5.64 -6.94
C VAL A 47 -1.90 -4.25 -7.14
N LEU A 48 -2.38 -3.66 -6.04
CA LEU A 48 -2.72 -2.24 -5.99
C LEU A 48 -1.45 -1.41 -5.82
N THR A 49 -1.08 -0.67 -6.85
CA THR A 49 0.00 0.33 -6.81
C THR A 49 -0.60 1.72 -6.63
N VAL A 50 -0.16 2.45 -5.60
CA VAL A 50 -0.54 3.84 -5.36
C VAL A 50 0.70 4.71 -5.49
N ALA A 51 0.73 5.55 -6.52
CA ALA A 51 1.81 6.49 -6.78
C ALA A 51 1.48 7.84 -6.12
N VAL A 52 2.37 8.29 -5.22
CA VAL A 52 2.29 9.61 -4.58
C VAL A 52 3.50 10.44 -5.04
N PRO A 53 3.34 11.32 -6.02
CA PRO A 53 4.42 12.17 -6.51
C PRO A 53 4.93 13.11 -5.42
N LYS A 54 6.17 13.58 -5.57
CA LYS A 54 6.70 14.65 -4.73
C LYS A 54 6.42 16.00 -5.40
N THR A 55 6.04 17.01 -4.62
CA THR A 55 5.99 18.40 -5.06
C THR A 55 7.35 18.77 -5.64
N ARG A 56 7.34 19.41 -6.81
CA ARG A 56 8.56 19.84 -7.50
C ARG A 56 9.28 20.91 -6.65
N ARG A 57 10.28 20.49 -5.87
CA ARG A 57 11.26 21.37 -5.23
C ARG A 57 12.60 21.19 -5.92
N ASP A 58 13.37 22.28 -5.96
CA ASP A 58 14.67 22.36 -6.60
C ASP A 58 15.49 21.10 -6.34
N GLN A 59 16.06 20.57 -7.43
CA GLN A 59 16.88 19.39 -7.46
C GLN A 59 17.91 19.49 -6.32
N ALA A 60 17.87 18.55 -5.37
CA ALA A 60 18.79 18.54 -4.24
C ALA A 60 20.23 18.58 -4.78
N VAL A 61 20.89 19.72 -4.62
CA VAL A 61 22.26 19.89 -5.10
C VAL A 61 23.18 19.18 -4.12
N ARG A 62 24.00 18.26 -4.63
CA ARG A 62 25.05 17.64 -3.82
C ARG A 62 26.12 18.69 -3.53
N MET A 63 26.13 19.22 -2.31
CA MET A 63 27.21 20.11 -1.86
C MET A 63 28.39 19.26 -1.39
N VAL A 64 29.52 19.36 -2.09
CA VAL A 64 30.79 18.72 -1.68
C VAL A 64 31.48 19.65 -0.68
N ILE A 65 31.60 19.21 0.57
CA ILE A 65 32.35 19.93 1.61
C ILE A 65 33.72 19.24 1.75
N ASN A 66 34.78 19.93 1.35
CA ASN A 66 36.14 19.50 1.62
C ASN A 66 36.63 20.14 2.92
N VAL A 67 36.82 19.31 3.95
CA VAL A 67 37.48 19.73 5.20
C VAL A 67 38.98 19.46 5.04
N ARG A 68 39.80 20.49 5.24
CA ARG A 68 41.27 20.38 5.28
C ARG A 68 41.75 20.25 6.71
#